data_AF-A0A3E1DYU1-F1
#
_entry.id   AF-A0A3E1DYU1-F1
#
_cell.length_a   1.000
_cell.length_b   1.000
_cell.length_c   1.000
_cell.angle_alpha   90.00
_cell.angle_beta   90.00
_cell.angle_gamma   90.00
#
_symmetry.space_group_name_H-M   'P 1'
#
loop_
_entity.id
_entity.type
_entity.pdbx_description
1 polymer ?
#
loop_
_entity_poly.entity_id
_entity_poly.type
_entity_poly.pdbx_seq_one_letter_code
_entity_poly.pdbx_strand_id
1 'polypeptide(L)'
;MLATAITQGAEGTAAAWWDKAWTIRKPVHITPVAGAEPTGPNLVLLRLHAGNFQFGSAKEDGSDVRVIGEDGKTELPLHFERYDALMNEALLWVLVPEIKGGATTHLHLYYGNPEAAASTTSAKDSFPPSAALVYHFSDRGSPARDSTANANASTIAPAPTEGALIAAGILQFGTNGIDVPGSDSLKWSAAAEVTLSVWIKPTAQTPGGSLFKRVDGTSSLVVGVDAGIPYVEIKDGSGTARTTPGEAVPDGSWKHLAMVASTTKTDLYVGGKLYGSIPKPLPALGTPASIGGTVEAGGGFKGEVDEFQIHSAALSAGTIGFHAIS
;
A
#
# COMPACT_ATOMS: atom_id res chain seq x y z
N MET A 1 -12.61 -7.38 5.07
CA MET A 1 -12.75 -6.14 4.29
C MET A 1 -13.02 -5.02 5.26
N LEU A 2 -12.20 -3.98 5.22
CA LEU A 2 -12.49 -2.71 5.85
C LEU A 2 -13.88 -2.26 5.38
N ALA A 3 -14.78 -1.96 6.31
CA ALA A 3 -16.08 -1.40 5.95
C ALA A 3 -15.89 0.11 5.72
N THR A 4 -15.33 0.48 4.56
CA THR A 4 -15.42 1.85 4.08
C THR A 4 -16.76 2.00 3.39
N ALA A 5 -17.75 2.49 4.13
CA ALA A 5 -19.10 2.68 3.61
C ALA A 5 -19.30 4.15 3.26
N ILE A 6 -19.62 4.41 1.99
CA ILE A 6 -20.19 5.68 1.56
C ILE A 6 -21.70 5.47 1.52
N THR A 7 -22.43 6.07 2.45
CA THR A 7 -23.88 5.85 2.60
C THR A 7 -24.68 7.03 2.06
N GLN A 8 -25.90 6.75 1.60
CA GLN A 8 -26.93 7.78 1.44
C GLN A 8 -27.81 7.74 2.68
N GLY A 9 -27.59 8.64 3.65
CA GLY A 9 -28.28 8.58 4.95
C GLY A 9 -28.34 9.94 5.66
N ALA A 10 -29.41 10.13 6.45
CA ALA A 10 -29.79 11.38 7.07
C ALA A 10 -28.80 11.89 8.13
N GLU A 11 -28.62 13.21 8.15
CA GLU A 11 -27.65 13.94 8.97
C GLU A 11 -28.00 13.87 10.47
N GLY A 12 -27.23 13.11 11.25
CA GLY A 12 -27.08 13.39 12.68
C GLY A 12 -26.30 14.70 12.85
N THR A 13 -26.71 15.55 13.81
CA THR A 13 -26.21 16.92 14.09
C THR A 13 -25.19 17.41 13.05
N ALA A 14 -25.71 17.94 11.94
CA ALA A 14 -24.95 18.24 10.75
C ALA A 14 -23.72 19.10 11.08
N ALA A 15 -22.51 18.56 10.88
CA ALA A 15 -21.36 19.40 10.63
C ALA A 15 -21.76 20.42 9.55
N ALA A 16 -21.51 21.71 9.82
CA ALA A 16 -21.89 22.78 8.90
C ALA A 16 -21.32 22.46 7.51
N TRP A 17 -22.08 22.81 6.47
CA TRP A 17 -21.62 22.63 5.09
C TRP A 17 -20.29 23.38 4.91
N TRP A 18 -19.25 22.66 4.49
CA TRP A 18 -17.88 23.18 4.47
C TRP A 18 -17.73 24.38 3.53
N ASP A 19 -18.17 24.21 2.28
CA ASP A 19 -18.16 25.26 1.26
C ASP A 19 -19.39 25.13 0.36
N LYS A 20 -20.19 26.20 0.25
CA LYS A 20 -21.43 26.22 -0.52
C LYS A 20 -21.23 26.15 -2.04
N ALA A 21 -20.02 26.38 -2.53
CA ALA A 21 -19.69 26.21 -3.95
C ALA A 21 -19.71 24.72 -4.35
N TRP A 22 -19.47 23.82 -3.41
CA TRP A 22 -19.67 22.37 -3.59
C TRP A 22 -21.11 22.02 -3.30
N THR A 23 -21.82 21.52 -4.31
CA THR A 23 -23.26 21.29 -4.23
C THR A 23 -23.64 19.90 -3.71
N ILE A 24 -22.68 18.98 -3.64
CA ILE A 24 -22.91 17.60 -3.21
C ILE A 24 -21.94 17.22 -2.09
N ARG A 25 -22.49 16.56 -1.05
CA ARG A 25 -21.76 15.97 0.06
C ARG A 25 -22.20 14.53 0.26
N LYS A 26 -21.24 13.62 0.47
CA LYS A 26 -21.47 12.23 0.85
C LYS A 26 -20.74 11.91 2.15
N PRO A 27 -21.39 11.31 3.16
CA PRO A 27 -20.68 10.82 4.33
C PRO A 27 -19.82 9.60 3.97
N VAL A 28 -18.61 9.57 4.52
CA VAL A 28 -17.70 8.43 4.46
C VAL A 28 -17.49 7.95 5.89
N HIS A 29 -17.64 6.65 6.11
CA HIS A 29 -17.46 6.03 7.42
C HIS A 29 -16.37 4.99 7.34
N ILE A 30 -15.39 5.11 8.24
CA ILE A 30 -14.27 4.19 8.35
C ILE A 30 -14.35 3.57 9.74
N THR A 31 -14.57 2.26 9.81
CA THR A 31 -14.55 1.53 11.08
C THR A 31 -13.47 0.45 10.97
N PRO A 32 -12.37 0.55 11.74
CA PRO A 32 -11.36 -0.50 11.76
C PRO A 32 -11.95 -1.77 12.37
N VAL A 33 -11.44 -2.93 11.93
CA VAL A 33 -11.79 -4.22 12.53
C VAL A 33 -11.03 -4.36 13.86
N ALA A 34 -11.65 -5.00 14.86
CA ALA A 34 -10.99 -5.27 16.13
C ALA A 34 -9.65 -6.01 15.93
N GLY A 35 -8.56 -5.49 16.50
CA GLY A 35 -7.19 -6.02 16.33
C GLY A 35 -6.47 -5.53 15.07
N ALA A 36 -7.10 -4.65 14.29
CA ALA A 36 -6.55 -3.99 13.10
C ALA A 36 -6.72 -2.46 13.21
N GLU A 37 -6.50 -1.92 14.41
CA GLU A 37 -6.55 -0.48 14.68
C GLU A 37 -5.21 0.17 14.35
N PRO A 38 -5.13 1.04 13.32
CA PRO A 38 -3.88 1.64 12.93
C PRO A 38 -3.50 2.80 13.86
N THR A 39 -2.22 3.13 13.90
CA THR A 39 -1.70 4.29 14.64
C THR A 39 -1.22 5.38 13.69
N GLY A 40 -1.46 6.64 14.04
CA GLY A 40 -1.02 7.80 13.25
C GLY A 40 -1.73 7.97 11.90
N PRO A 41 -1.15 8.77 10.99
CA PRO A 41 -1.72 8.99 9.66
C PRO A 41 -1.71 7.73 8.80
N ASN A 42 -2.84 7.40 8.18
CA ASN A 42 -2.99 6.20 7.35
C ASN A 42 -3.72 6.51 6.04
N LEU A 43 -3.29 5.83 4.98
CA LEU A 43 -3.96 5.87 3.68
C LEU A 43 -5.23 5.02 3.71
N VAL A 44 -6.31 5.57 3.17
CA VAL A 44 -7.60 4.90 3.04
C VAL A 44 -8.05 4.96 1.59
N LEU A 45 -8.31 3.78 1.00
CA LEU A 45 -8.89 3.65 -0.32
C LEU A 45 -10.41 3.83 -0.27
N LEU A 46 -10.91 4.81 -1.01
CA LEU A 46 -12.33 4.99 -1.31
C LEU A 46 -12.58 4.48 -2.73
N ARG A 47 -13.35 3.39 -2.84
CA ARG A 47 -13.80 2.84 -4.14
C ARG A 47 -15.09 3.53 -4.55
N LEU A 48 -14.98 4.44 -5.52
CA LEU A 48 -16.10 5.22 -6.03
C LEU A 48 -16.66 4.55 -7.29
N HIS A 49 -17.98 4.40 -7.34
CA HIS A 49 -18.70 3.84 -8.48
C HIS A 49 -20.10 4.45 -8.57
N ALA A 50 -20.82 4.21 -9.68
CA ALA A 50 -22.15 4.81 -9.93
C ALA A 50 -23.19 4.60 -8.80
N GLY A 51 -22.99 3.61 -7.92
CA GLY A 51 -23.87 3.36 -6.76
C GLY A 51 -23.62 4.27 -5.57
N ASN A 52 -22.41 4.85 -5.43
CA ASN A 52 -22.02 5.67 -4.29
C ASN A 52 -21.48 7.07 -4.66
N PHE A 53 -21.19 7.32 -5.94
CA PHE A 53 -20.64 8.57 -6.46
C PHE A 53 -21.32 8.96 -7.79
N GLN A 54 -21.63 10.26 -7.97
CA GLN A 54 -22.31 10.78 -9.16
C GLN A 54 -21.30 11.45 -10.10
N PHE A 55 -20.68 10.67 -10.98
CA PHE A 55 -19.62 11.16 -11.89
C PHE A 55 -20.08 12.31 -12.80
N GLY A 56 -21.33 12.28 -13.29
CA GLY A 56 -21.88 13.37 -14.13
C GLY A 56 -22.10 14.69 -13.39
N SER A 57 -21.94 14.73 -12.07
CA SER A 57 -21.99 15.96 -11.28
C SER A 57 -20.61 16.45 -10.85
N ALA A 58 -19.58 15.60 -10.88
CA ALA A 58 -18.20 16.00 -10.66
C ALA A 58 -17.57 16.52 -11.98
N LYS A 59 -16.40 17.15 -11.90
CA LYS A 59 -15.63 17.50 -13.10
C LYS A 59 -15.17 16.23 -13.82
N GLU A 60 -14.99 16.31 -15.14
CA GLU A 60 -14.56 15.18 -15.98
C GLU A 60 -13.19 14.60 -15.56
N ASP A 61 -12.36 15.40 -14.90
CA ASP A 61 -11.07 15.02 -14.34
C ASP A 61 -11.09 14.78 -12.82
N GLY A 62 -12.26 14.91 -12.18
CA GLY A 62 -12.44 14.77 -10.73
C GLY A 62 -11.74 15.87 -9.90
N SER A 63 -11.26 16.95 -10.52
CA SER A 63 -10.47 18.00 -9.84
C SER A 63 -11.27 18.81 -8.82
N ASP A 64 -12.59 18.71 -8.81
CA ASP A 64 -13.45 19.27 -7.77
C ASP A 64 -13.67 18.34 -6.58
N VAL A 65 -13.18 17.10 -6.59
CA VAL A 65 -13.36 16.20 -5.45
C VAL A 65 -12.53 16.65 -4.26
N ARG A 66 -13.15 16.69 -3.08
CA ARG A 66 -12.53 17.04 -1.79
C ARG A 66 -12.97 16.06 -0.71
N VAL A 67 -12.09 15.78 0.24
CA VAL A 67 -12.45 15.02 1.45
C VAL A 67 -12.17 15.88 2.66
N ILE A 68 -13.20 16.11 3.46
CA ILE A 68 -13.15 16.94 4.66
C ILE A 68 -13.21 16.05 5.90
N GLY A 69 -12.35 16.33 6.86
CA GLY A 69 -12.29 15.62 8.15
C GLY A 69 -13.56 15.77 8.98
N GLU A 70 -13.60 15.02 10.08
CA GLU A 70 -14.72 14.98 11.03
C GLU A 70 -15.05 16.35 11.64
N ASP A 71 -14.07 17.26 11.69
CA ASP A 71 -14.24 18.64 12.17
C ASP A 71 -15.06 19.54 11.22
N GLY A 72 -15.38 19.04 10.02
CA GLY A 72 -16.11 19.76 8.98
C GLY A 72 -15.33 20.92 8.35
N LYS A 73 -14.01 20.99 8.56
CA LYS A 73 -13.17 22.14 8.18
C LYS A 73 -11.88 21.73 7.47
N THR A 74 -11.24 20.66 7.93
CA THR A 74 -9.92 20.26 7.46
C THR A 74 -10.03 19.51 6.14
N GLU A 75 -9.51 20.09 5.05
CA GLU A 75 -9.31 19.39 3.78
C GLU A 75 -8.17 18.36 3.93
N LEU A 76 -8.45 17.10 3.61
CA LEU A 76 -7.50 16.00 3.70
C LEU A 76 -6.78 15.80 2.36
N PRO A 77 -5.45 15.60 2.38
CA PRO A 77 -4.70 15.27 1.18
C PRO A 77 -5.21 13.98 0.52
N LEU A 78 -5.30 14.00 -0.81
CA LEU A 78 -5.82 12.89 -1.59
C LEU A 78 -5.10 12.73 -2.93
N HIS A 79 -5.22 11.54 -3.52
CA HIS A 79 -4.86 11.31 -4.91
C HIS A 79 -5.75 10.25 -5.55
N PHE A 80 -6.05 10.43 -6.83
CA PHE A 80 -6.63 9.36 -7.62
C PHE A 80 -5.53 8.43 -8.09
N GLU A 81 -5.70 7.14 -7.82
CA GLU A 81 -4.99 6.10 -8.53
C GLU A 81 -5.63 5.85 -9.89
N ARG A 82 -6.97 5.90 -9.94
CA ARG A 82 -7.76 5.83 -11.17
C ARG A 82 -8.96 6.76 -11.06
N TYR A 83 -9.26 7.47 -12.14
CA TYR A 83 -10.51 8.20 -12.32
C TYR A 83 -10.99 8.03 -13.76
N ASP A 84 -12.14 7.36 -13.93
CA ASP A 84 -12.74 7.08 -15.22
C ASP A 84 -14.23 7.42 -15.14
N ALA A 85 -14.55 8.67 -15.45
CA ALA A 85 -15.93 9.16 -15.43
C ALA A 85 -16.81 8.50 -16.49
N LEU A 86 -16.22 7.97 -17.58
CA LEU A 86 -16.96 7.26 -18.62
C LEU A 86 -17.40 5.88 -18.15
N MET A 87 -16.51 5.15 -17.45
CA MET A 87 -16.82 3.85 -16.85
C MET A 87 -17.52 3.97 -15.48
N ASN A 88 -17.66 5.19 -14.95
CA ASN A 88 -18.16 5.45 -13.59
C ASN A 88 -17.38 4.67 -12.52
N GLU A 89 -16.05 4.73 -12.58
CA GLU A 89 -15.13 4.08 -11.65
C GLU A 89 -14.03 5.05 -11.21
N ALA A 90 -13.77 5.13 -9.91
CA ALA A 90 -12.58 5.80 -9.40
C ALA A 90 -12.05 5.14 -8.12
N LEU A 91 -10.74 5.23 -7.95
CA LEU A 91 -9.99 4.73 -6.81
C LEU A 91 -9.26 5.93 -6.20
N LEU A 92 -9.80 6.41 -5.08
CA LEU A 92 -9.37 7.62 -4.41
C LEU A 92 -8.68 7.25 -3.10
N TRP A 93 -7.40 7.56 -2.99
CA TRP A 93 -6.64 7.42 -1.76
C TRP A 93 -6.70 8.73 -0.96
N VAL A 94 -6.94 8.60 0.35
CA VAL A 94 -7.04 9.75 1.26
C VAL A 94 -6.13 9.53 2.46
N LEU A 95 -5.31 10.52 2.81
CA LEU A 95 -4.54 10.49 4.03
C LEU A 95 -5.42 10.91 5.21
N VAL A 96 -5.78 9.95 6.05
CA VAL A 96 -6.57 10.18 7.26
C VAL A 96 -5.62 10.35 8.44
N PRO A 97 -5.58 11.51 9.12
CA PRO A 97 -4.60 11.78 10.18
C PRO A 97 -4.70 10.83 11.38
N GLU A 98 -5.91 10.39 11.70
CA GLU A 98 -6.19 9.47 12.79
C GLU A 98 -7.43 8.64 12.44
N ILE A 99 -7.33 7.33 12.62
CA ILE A 99 -8.47 6.40 12.53
C ILE A 99 -8.71 5.84 13.92
N LYS A 100 -9.84 6.21 14.52
CA LYS A 100 -10.14 5.90 15.91
C LYS A 100 -10.33 4.39 16.11
N GLY A 101 -9.53 3.78 16.99
CA GLY A 101 -9.74 2.39 17.41
C GLY A 101 -11.06 2.23 18.17
N GLY A 102 -11.84 1.20 17.82
CA GLY A 102 -13.11 0.90 18.49
C GLY A 102 -14.25 1.91 18.25
N ALA A 103 -14.07 2.88 17.35
CA ALA A 103 -15.09 3.85 16.96
C ALA A 103 -15.10 4.08 15.45
N THR A 104 -16.19 4.62 14.93
CA THR A 104 -16.26 5.04 13.52
C THR A 104 -15.59 6.41 13.35
N THR A 105 -14.68 6.50 12.39
CA THR A 105 -14.14 7.77 11.91
C THR A 105 -15.05 8.29 10.80
N HIS A 106 -15.51 9.54 10.93
CA HIS A 106 -16.44 10.15 9.98
C HIS A 106 -15.72 11.18 9.11
N LEU A 107 -15.85 11.06 7.79
CA LEU A 107 -15.35 12.05 6.83
C LEU A 107 -16.49 12.48 5.90
N HIS A 108 -16.25 13.55 5.13
CA HIS A 108 -17.20 14.08 4.17
C HIS A 108 -16.54 14.22 2.79
N LEU A 109 -17.05 13.48 1.80
CA LEU A 109 -16.67 13.63 0.40
C LEU A 109 -17.52 14.74 -0.23
N TYR A 110 -16.89 15.78 -0.76
CA TYR A 110 -17.54 16.88 -1.46
C TYR A 110 -17.16 16.86 -2.95
N TYR A 111 -18.13 17.17 -3.81
CA TYR A 111 -17.98 17.39 -5.26
C TYR A 111 -19.17 18.21 -5.78
N GLY A 112 -19.23 18.49 -7.09
CA GLY A 112 -20.29 19.31 -7.68
C GLY A 112 -19.96 20.79 -7.73
N ASN A 113 -18.67 21.13 -7.89
CA ASN A 113 -18.22 22.51 -8.09
C ASN A 113 -17.47 22.63 -9.44
N PRO A 114 -18.14 23.06 -10.53
CA PRO A 114 -17.50 23.18 -11.84
C PRO A 114 -16.36 24.22 -11.86
N GLU A 115 -16.47 25.24 -11.01
CA GLU A 115 -15.50 26.34 -10.85
C GLU A 115 -14.48 26.05 -9.75
N ALA A 116 -14.34 24.80 -9.31
CA ALA A 116 -13.37 24.42 -8.30
C ALA A 116 -11.95 24.83 -8.72
N ALA A 117 -11.30 25.60 -7.84
CA ALA A 117 -9.87 25.86 -7.94
C ALA A 117 -9.07 24.57 -7.70
N ALA A 118 -7.77 24.61 -8.02
CA ALA A 118 -6.86 23.53 -7.63
C ALA A 118 -6.89 23.30 -6.12
N SER A 119 -6.73 22.04 -5.68
CA SER A 119 -6.59 21.73 -4.25
C SER A 119 -5.35 22.43 -3.68
N THR A 120 -5.42 22.78 -2.39
CA THR A 120 -4.27 23.30 -1.66
C THR A 120 -3.25 22.22 -1.31
N THR A 121 -3.58 20.95 -1.55
CA THR A 121 -2.71 19.78 -1.39
C THR A 121 -2.42 19.16 -2.75
N SER A 122 -1.26 18.54 -2.88
CA SER A 122 -0.88 17.75 -4.04
C SER A 122 -1.06 16.26 -3.78
N ALA A 123 -1.06 15.46 -4.85
CA ALA A 123 -1.04 14.01 -4.76
C ALA A 123 0.19 13.44 -4.01
N LYS A 124 1.24 14.24 -3.79
CA LYS A 124 2.41 13.81 -3.01
C LYS A 124 2.21 13.99 -1.51
N ASP A 125 1.28 14.86 -1.11
CA ASP A 125 0.97 15.16 0.29
C ASP A 125 0.04 14.13 0.93
N SER A 126 -0.53 13.21 0.13
CA SER A 126 -1.40 12.11 0.58
C SER A 126 -0.64 10.91 1.15
N PHE A 127 0.70 10.93 1.16
CA PHE A 127 1.48 9.85 1.74
C PHE A 127 1.93 10.20 3.17
N PRO A 128 1.88 9.26 4.12
CA PRO A 128 2.42 9.52 5.46
C PRO A 128 3.94 9.79 5.35
N PRO A 129 4.54 10.59 6.25
CA PRO A 129 5.97 10.93 6.18
C PRO A 129 6.92 9.73 6.18
N SER A 130 6.47 8.57 6.69
CA SER A 130 7.25 7.34 6.67
C SER A 130 7.26 6.65 5.31
N ALA A 131 6.33 6.93 4.40
CA ALA A 131 6.28 6.29 3.09
C ALA A 131 7.47 6.71 2.23
N ALA A 132 8.42 5.79 2.06
CA ALA A 132 9.65 6.01 1.30
C ALA A 132 9.47 5.63 -0.19
N LEU A 133 8.59 4.68 -0.50
CA LEU A 133 8.24 4.26 -1.86
C LEU A 133 6.84 3.67 -1.87
N VAL A 134 6.04 4.03 -2.88
CA VAL A 134 4.72 3.42 -3.15
C VAL A 134 4.57 3.16 -4.64
N TYR A 135 4.47 1.89 -5.02
CA TYR A 135 4.14 1.44 -6.36
C TYR A 135 2.71 0.90 -6.39
N HIS A 136 1.79 1.70 -6.94
CA HIS A 136 0.42 1.29 -7.26
C HIS A 136 0.33 0.44 -8.54
N PHE A 137 1.40 0.43 -9.37
CA PHE A 137 1.43 -0.28 -10.65
C PHE A 137 0.33 0.07 -11.67
N SER A 138 -0.29 1.23 -11.52
CA SER A 138 -1.42 1.67 -12.35
C SER A 138 -1.03 2.00 -13.81
N ASP A 139 0.25 2.28 -14.08
CA ASP A 139 0.75 2.72 -15.40
C ASP A 139 1.19 1.52 -16.27
N ARG A 140 0.39 1.18 -17.29
CA ARG A 140 0.61 0.00 -18.15
C ARG A 140 1.83 0.14 -19.06
N GLY A 141 2.66 -0.91 -19.12
CA GLY A 141 3.77 -1.01 -20.09
C GLY A 141 4.88 0.03 -19.88
N SER A 142 4.89 0.69 -18.72
CA SER A 142 5.87 1.69 -18.34
C SER A 142 6.56 1.26 -17.04
N PRO A 143 7.75 1.80 -16.72
CA PRO A 143 8.38 1.52 -15.43
C PRO A 143 7.46 1.91 -14.26
N ALA A 144 7.54 1.14 -13.17
CA ALA A 144 6.73 1.38 -11.99
C ALA A 144 7.05 2.75 -11.41
N ARG A 145 6.03 3.60 -11.30
CA ARG A 145 6.16 4.96 -10.78
C ARG A 145 6.10 4.96 -9.27
N ASP A 146 7.07 5.60 -8.63
CA ASP A 146 6.96 5.95 -7.21
C ASP A 146 5.97 7.11 -7.02
N SER A 147 4.88 6.81 -6.32
CA SER A 147 3.81 7.77 -6.07
C SER A 147 4.17 8.78 -4.99
N THR A 148 5.20 8.52 -4.17
CA THR A 148 5.69 9.45 -3.14
C THR A 148 6.52 10.60 -3.73
N ALA A 149 6.86 11.59 -2.90
CA ALA A 149 7.74 12.69 -3.29
C ALA A 149 9.19 12.24 -3.60
N ASN A 150 9.58 11.01 -3.23
CA ASN A 150 10.94 10.52 -3.42
C ASN A 150 11.26 10.13 -4.88
N ALA A 151 10.24 9.88 -5.69
CA ALA A 151 10.37 9.62 -7.13
C ALA A 151 11.33 8.48 -7.51
N ASN A 152 11.37 7.43 -6.68
CA ASN A 152 12.18 6.22 -6.89
C ASN A 152 11.56 5.28 -7.94
N ALA A 153 11.36 5.72 -9.18
CA ALA A 153 10.79 4.86 -10.23
C ALA A 153 11.70 3.67 -10.56
N SER A 154 11.11 2.54 -10.97
CA SER A 154 11.88 1.43 -11.55
C SER A 154 12.44 1.85 -12.91
N THR A 155 13.40 1.08 -13.43
CA THR A 155 13.89 1.22 -14.81
C THR A 155 13.28 0.17 -15.73
N ILE A 156 12.87 -0.97 -15.17
CA ILE A 156 12.22 -2.06 -15.90
C ILE A 156 10.70 -1.88 -15.83
N ALA A 157 10.05 -1.91 -17.00
CA ALA A 157 8.60 -1.98 -17.10
C ALA A 157 8.10 -3.40 -16.75
N PRO A 158 7.27 -3.57 -15.71
CA PRO A 158 6.66 -4.85 -15.41
C PRO A 158 5.62 -5.26 -16.47
N ALA A 159 5.37 -6.56 -16.58
CA ALA A 159 4.21 -7.05 -17.32
C ALA A 159 2.93 -6.72 -16.54
N PRO A 160 1.95 -6.01 -17.12
CA PRO A 160 0.70 -5.69 -16.43
C PRO A 160 -0.21 -6.92 -16.30
N THR A 161 -1.05 -6.97 -15.25
CA THR A 161 -2.18 -7.90 -15.11
C THR A 161 -3.49 -7.13 -14.91
N GLU A 162 -4.59 -7.67 -15.46
CA GLU A 162 -5.95 -7.14 -15.28
C GLU A 162 -6.69 -7.78 -14.07
N GLY A 163 -6.07 -8.77 -13.40
CA GLY A 163 -6.62 -9.51 -12.26
C GLY A 163 -6.24 -8.96 -10.87
N ALA A 164 -5.72 -7.73 -10.83
CA ALA A 164 -5.20 -7.08 -9.63
C ALA A 164 -6.25 -6.81 -8.55
N LEU A 165 -5.79 -6.57 -7.32
CA LEU A 165 -6.68 -6.39 -6.17
C LEU A 165 -7.26 -4.96 -6.14
N ILE A 166 -6.44 -3.99 -6.53
CA ILE A 166 -6.74 -2.57 -6.64
C ILE A 166 -6.25 -2.13 -8.03
N ALA A 167 -7.14 -1.53 -8.84
CA ALA A 167 -6.84 -1.12 -10.21
C ALA A 167 -6.13 -2.18 -11.08
N ALA A 168 -4.85 -1.94 -11.38
CA ALA A 168 -3.97 -2.75 -12.20
C ALA A 168 -2.72 -3.11 -11.38
N GLY A 169 -2.23 -4.32 -11.57
CA GLY A 169 -1.08 -4.86 -10.86
C GLY A 169 -0.07 -5.39 -11.85
N ILE A 170 0.93 -6.10 -11.35
CA ILE A 170 1.99 -6.69 -12.18
C ILE A 170 1.97 -8.21 -12.11
N LEU A 171 2.28 -8.84 -13.23
CA LEU A 171 2.50 -10.27 -13.33
C LEU A 171 4.00 -10.57 -13.27
N GLN A 172 4.39 -11.43 -12.34
CA GLN A 172 5.74 -11.91 -12.16
C GLN A 172 5.86 -13.36 -12.64
N PHE A 173 6.87 -13.62 -13.47
CA PHE A 173 7.14 -14.95 -14.04
C PHE A 173 8.28 -15.69 -13.34
N GLY A 174 8.84 -15.10 -12.29
CA GLY A 174 9.97 -15.64 -11.53
C GLY A 174 11.34 -15.47 -12.19
N THR A 175 11.41 -14.93 -13.40
CA THR A 175 12.70 -14.60 -14.09
C THR A 175 12.80 -13.13 -14.44
N ASN A 176 11.68 -12.48 -14.74
CA ASN A 176 11.61 -11.07 -15.15
C ASN A 176 11.09 -10.24 -13.98
N GLY A 177 12.00 -9.80 -13.12
CA GLY A 177 11.66 -8.89 -12.01
C GLY A 177 11.70 -7.43 -12.42
N ILE A 178 11.29 -6.56 -11.50
CA ILE A 178 11.54 -5.12 -11.59
C ILE A 178 12.59 -4.69 -10.56
N ASP A 179 13.33 -3.63 -10.87
CA ASP A 179 14.31 -3.04 -9.98
C ASP A 179 13.67 -2.01 -9.03
N VAL A 180 14.22 -1.93 -7.83
CA VAL A 180 14.01 -0.86 -6.87
C VAL A 180 15.34 -0.13 -6.71
N PRO A 181 15.43 1.18 -7.03
CA PRO A 181 16.69 1.92 -6.97
C PRO A 181 17.35 1.91 -5.57
N GLY A 182 18.68 1.99 -5.54
CA GLY A 182 19.48 2.19 -4.32
C GLY A 182 19.67 3.68 -3.98
N SER A 183 18.58 4.46 -4.02
CA SER A 183 18.61 5.90 -3.75
C SER A 183 18.78 6.21 -2.26
N ASP A 184 19.14 7.45 -1.93
CA ASP A 184 19.35 7.87 -0.53
C ASP A 184 18.11 7.72 0.35
N SER A 185 16.90 7.94 -0.20
CA SER A 185 15.63 7.73 0.51
C SER A 185 15.31 6.26 0.80
N LEU A 186 16.05 5.32 0.19
CA LEU A 186 15.89 3.87 0.36
C LEU A 186 17.14 3.19 0.95
N LYS A 187 18.13 3.97 1.41
CA LYS A 187 19.29 3.46 2.15
C LYS A 187 18.92 3.20 3.60
N TRP A 188 19.27 2.00 4.09
CA TRP A 188 19.02 1.60 5.46
C TRP A 188 20.33 1.45 6.21
N SER A 189 20.46 2.15 7.34
CA SER A 189 21.53 1.92 8.30
C SER A 189 21.34 0.58 9.03
N ALA A 190 22.38 0.10 9.69
CA ALA A 190 22.26 -1.08 10.55
C ALA A 190 21.21 -0.82 11.64
N ALA A 191 20.31 -1.77 11.83
CA ALA A 191 19.17 -1.68 12.73
C ALA A 191 18.18 -0.54 12.44
N ALA A 192 18.12 -0.06 11.19
CA ALA A 192 17.05 0.83 10.75
C ALA A 192 15.67 0.17 10.89
N GLU A 193 14.68 0.99 11.26
CA GLU A 193 13.29 0.57 11.24
C GLU A 193 12.74 0.66 9.82
N VAL A 194 12.17 -0.43 9.33
CA VAL A 194 11.69 -0.55 7.95
C VAL A 194 10.44 -1.40 7.92
N THR A 195 9.43 -0.98 7.17
CA THR A 195 8.31 -1.84 6.80
C THR A 195 8.27 -2.01 5.30
N LEU A 196 8.16 -3.24 4.82
CA LEU A 196 7.86 -3.56 3.43
C LEU A 196 6.51 -4.27 3.41
N SER A 197 5.58 -3.83 2.59
CA SER A 197 4.26 -4.46 2.43
C SER A 197 3.86 -4.58 0.96
N VAL A 198 3.06 -5.59 0.66
CA VAL A 198 2.67 -5.94 -0.71
C VAL A 198 1.50 -6.92 -0.72
N TRP A 199 0.60 -6.77 -1.68
CA TRP A 199 -0.39 -7.79 -2.01
C TRP A 199 0.18 -8.76 -3.03
N ILE A 200 0.03 -10.05 -2.78
CA ILE A 200 0.44 -11.11 -3.71
C ILE A 200 -0.68 -12.09 -3.97
N LYS A 201 -0.69 -12.67 -5.17
CA LYS A 201 -1.51 -13.81 -5.54
C LYS A 201 -0.61 -14.83 -6.24
N PRO A 202 -0.05 -15.80 -5.48
CA PRO A 202 0.93 -16.72 -6.02
C PRO A 202 0.33 -17.62 -7.10
N THR A 203 1.15 -18.02 -8.06
CA THR A 203 0.82 -19.01 -9.08
C THR A 203 2.02 -19.93 -9.30
N ALA A 204 1.80 -21.25 -9.31
CA ALA A 204 2.83 -22.23 -9.59
C ALA A 204 4.07 -22.07 -8.69
N GLN A 205 3.85 -22.04 -7.38
CA GLN A 205 4.89 -21.85 -6.38
C GLN A 205 6.03 -22.87 -6.53
N THR A 206 7.27 -22.37 -6.49
CA THR A 206 8.49 -23.17 -6.53
C THR A 206 9.28 -23.05 -5.23
N PRO A 207 10.12 -24.05 -4.88
CA PRO A 207 11.04 -23.90 -3.76
C PRO A 207 11.95 -22.68 -3.95
N GLY A 208 12.14 -21.89 -2.88
CA GLY A 208 13.05 -20.73 -2.85
C GLY A 208 12.56 -19.46 -3.57
N GLY A 209 11.28 -19.35 -3.92
CA GLY A 209 10.74 -18.19 -4.64
C GLY A 209 10.92 -16.86 -3.91
N SER A 210 11.75 -15.96 -4.46
CA SER A 210 12.02 -14.64 -3.88
C SER A 210 11.08 -13.55 -4.43
N LEU A 211 10.35 -12.87 -3.55
CA LEU A 211 9.48 -11.75 -3.91
C LEU A 211 10.22 -10.42 -3.88
N PHE A 212 11.00 -10.17 -2.83
CA PHE A 212 11.87 -9.01 -2.71
C PHE A 212 13.26 -9.50 -2.32
N LYS A 213 14.29 -8.97 -2.97
CA LYS A 213 15.68 -9.29 -2.66
C LYS A 213 16.56 -8.06 -2.72
N ARG A 214 17.35 -7.84 -1.66
CA ARG A 214 18.42 -6.83 -1.63
C ARG A 214 19.70 -7.48 -1.14
N VAL A 215 20.80 -7.28 -1.85
CA VAL A 215 22.13 -7.83 -1.52
C VAL A 215 23.15 -6.70 -1.47
N ASP A 216 23.85 -6.57 -0.36
CA ASP A 216 24.89 -5.57 -0.14
C ASP A 216 26.16 -6.26 0.40
N GLY A 217 27.13 -6.47 -0.48
CA GLY A 217 28.32 -7.25 -0.19
C GLY A 217 27.98 -8.69 0.22
N THR A 218 28.29 -9.05 1.47
CA THR A 218 27.98 -10.37 2.06
C THR A 218 26.65 -10.42 2.80
N SER A 219 25.98 -9.27 2.94
CA SER A 219 24.69 -9.14 3.63
C SER A 219 23.53 -9.17 2.66
N SER A 220 22.38 -9.68 3.08
CA SER A 220 21.18 -9.69 2.25
C SER A 220 19.89 -9.73 3.06
N LEU A 221 18.83 -9.19 2.48
CA LEU A 221 17.45 -9.37 2.89
C LEU A 221 16.69 -10.05 1.75
N VAL A 222 15.93 -11.10 2.07
CA VAL A 222 14.98 -11.74 1.17
C VAL A 222 13.62 -11.82 1.85
N VAL A 223 12.57 -11.39 1.16
CA VAL A 223 11.17 -11.70 1.48
C VAL A 223 10.64 -12.54 0.35
N GLY A 224 9.96 -13.65 0.64
CA GLY A 224 9.54 -14.57 -0.42
C GLY A 224 8.51 -15.59 0.01
N VAL A 225 8.22 -16.51 -0.92
CA VAL A 225 7.32 -17.64 -0.72
C VAL A 225 8.02 -18.90 -1.25
N ASP A 226 8.39 -19.79 -0.34
CA ASP A 226 9.14 -21.01 -0.62
C ASP A 226 8.19 -22.21 -0.66
N ALA A 227 7.86 -22.67 -1.87
CA ALA A 227 6.87 -23.73 -2.09
C ALA A 227 5.56 -23.50 -1.31
N GLY A 228 5.10 -22.24 -1.27
CA GLY A 228 3.90 -21.81 -0.57
C GLY A 228 4.08 -21.28 0.82
N ILE A 229 5.26 -21.42 1.42
CA ILE A 229 5.54 -20.94 2.77
C ILE A 229 6.14 -19.53 2.70
N PRO A 230 5.42 -18.48 3.18
CA PRO A 230 6.01 -17.15 3.31
C PRO A 230 7.24 -17.16 4.22
N TYR A 231 8.25 -16.38 3.87
CA TYR A 231 9.45 -16.26 4.69
C TYR A 231 10.13 -14.89 4.58
N VAL A 232 10.87 -14.57 5.64
CA VAL A 232 11.92 -13.55 5.62
C VAL A 232 13.24 -14.25 5.92
N GLU A 233 14.29 -13.90 5.19
CA GLU A 233 15.66 -14.36 5.43
C GLU A 233 16.61 -13.16 5.48
N ILE A 234 17.43 -13.11 6.53
CA ILE A 234 18.45 -12.09 6.75
C ILE A 234 19.82 -12.78 6.86
N LYS A 235 20.76 -12.34 6.03
CA LYS A 235 22.16 -12.76 6.08
C LYS A 235 23.04 -11.57 6.40
N ASP A 236 24.01 -11.75 7.28
CA ASP A 236 25.10 -10.80 7.56
C ASP A 236 26.33 -11.55 8.10
N GLY A 237 27.28 -10.83 8.70
CA GLY A 237 28.50 -11.42 9.28
C GLY A 237 28.29 -12.39 10.45
N SER A 238 27.11 -12.41 11.08
CA SER A 238 26.74 -13.37 12.13
C SER A 238 26.14 -14.67 11.58
N GLY A 239 25.84 -14.72 10.28
CA GLY A 239 25.22 -15.86 9.61
C GLY A 239 23.84 -15.55 9.04
N THR A 240 23.15 -16.61 8.62
CA THR A 240 21.80 -16.55 8.05
C THR A 240 20.75 -16.87 9.10
N ALA A 241 19.72 -16.04 9.18
CA ALA A 241 18.53 -16.28 9.99
C ALA A 241 17.28 -16.23 9.10
N ARG A 242 16.33 -17.13 9.34
CA ARG A 242 15.10 -17.24 8.55
C ARG A 242 13.92 -17.48 9.48
N THR A 243 12.75 -16.95 9.13
CA THR A 243 11.50 -17.26 9.85
C THR A 243 11.21 -18.75 9.80
N THR A 244 10.65 -19.30 10.87
CA THR A 244 10.19 -20.70 10.91
C THR A 244 9.03 -20.91 9.92
N PRO A 245 8.97 -22.05 9.21
CA PRO A 245 7.82 -22.39 8.36
C PRO A 245 6.49 -22.40 9.15
N GLY A 246 5.43 -21.89 8.52
CA GLY A 246 4.08 -21.81 9.07
C GLY A 246 3.03 -22.24 8.04
N GLU A 247 1.85 -21.61 8.05
CA GLU A 247 0.77 -21.91 7.11
C GLU A 247 1.10 -21.45 5.68
N ALA A 248 0.85 -22.33 4.71
CA ALA A 248 1.08 -22.01 3.30
C ALA A 248 0.04 -21.00 2.77
N VAL A 249 0.48 -20.10 1.88
CA VAL A 249 -0.41 -19.29 1.06
C VAL A 249 -0.80 -20.09 -0.18
N PRO A 250 -2.08 -20.45 -0.37
CA PRO A 250 -2.50 -21.21 -1.53
C PRO A 250 -2.40 -20.38 -2.81
N ASP A 251 -2.14 -21.06 -3.92
CA ASP A 251 -2.17 -20.47 -5.25
C ASP A 251 -3.53 -19.83 -5.56
N GLY A 252 -3.50 -18.76 -6.35
CA GLY A 252 -4.69 -18.06 -6.84
C GLY A 252 -5.43 -17.20 -5.79
N SER A 253 -4.94 -17.13 -4.55
CA SER A 253 -5.56 -16.34 -3.48
C SER A 253 -4.74 -15.08 -3.16
N TRP A 254 -5.39 -13.91 -3.18
CA TRP A 254 -4.77 -12.67 -2.71
C TRP A 254 -4.46 -12.72 -1.22
N LYS A 255 -3.23 -12.40 -0.85
CA LYS A 255 -2.76 -12.23 0.53
C LYS A 255 -1.86 -11.01 0.65
N HIS A 256 -2.06 -10.25 1.72
CA HIS A 256 -1.15 -9.20 2.11
C HIS A 256 0.05 -9.81 2.85
N LEU A 257 1.27 -9.54 2.39
CA LEU A 257 2.50 -9.83 3.12
C LEU A 257 3.11 -8.53 3.62
N ALA A 258 3.63 -8.54 4.84
CA ALA A 258 4.43 -7.44 5.33
C ALA A 258 5.62 -7.92 6.17
N MET A 259 6.80 -7.36 5.94
CA MET A 259 7.95 -7.47 6.82
C MET A 259 8.06 -6.17 7.63
N VAL A 260 8.19 -6.28 8.95
CA VAL A 260 8.43 -5.16 9.86
C VAL A 260 9.75 -5.39 10.59
N ALA A 261 10.77 -4.62 10.23
CA ALA A 261 12.04 -4.56 10.94
C ALA A 261 12.02 -3.44 11.98
N SER A 262 12.40 -3.79 13.19
CA SER A 262 12.69 -2.88 14.30
C SER A 262 14.19 -2.88 14.59
N THR A 263 14.60 -2.09 15.57
CA THR A 263 16.00 -2.05 16.03
C THR A 263 16.51 -3.36 16.65
N THR A 264 15.64 -4.32 16.95
CA THR A 264 16.00 -5.58 17.64
C THR A 264 15.54 -6.85 16.96
N LYS A 265 14.49 -6.79 16.12
CA LYS A 265 13.86 -7.96 15.49
C LYS A 265 13.26 -7.62 14.14
N THR A 266 13.01 -8.65 13.35
CA THR A 266 12.29 -8.57 12.08
C THR A 266 11.12 -9.55 12.09
N ASP A 267 9.91 -9.01 11.96
CA ASP A 267 8.66 -9.76 11.98
C ASP A 267 8.10 -9.90 10.55
N LEU A 268 7.52 -11.06 10.24
CA LEU A 268 6.75 -11.31 9.03
C LEU A 268 5.27 -11.41 9.41
N TYR A 269 4.41 -10.74 8.64
CA TYR A 269 2.97 -10.77 8.74
C TYR A 269 2.37 -11.31 7.46
N VAL A 270 1.31 -12.11 7.59
CA VAL A 270 0.52 -12.66 6.46
C VAL A 270 -0.96 -12.41 6.74
N GLY A 271 -1.65 -11.74 5.82
CA GLY A 271 -3.05 -11.34 5.99
C GLY A 271 -3.27 -10.47 7.23
N GLY A 272 -2.31 -9.61 7.57
CA GLY A 272 -2.40 -8.68 8.70
C GLY A 272 -2.05 -9.28 10.06
N LYS A 273 -1.71 -10.58 10.13
CA LYS A 273 -1.41 -11.29 11.38
C LYS A 273 0.07 -11.67 11.44
N LEU A 274 0.66 -11.62 12.64
CA LEU A 274 2.03 -12.08 12.85
C LEU A 274 2.15 -13.55 12.44
N TYR A 275 3.08 -13.82 11.53
CA TYR A 275 3.33 -15.13 10.95
C TYR A 275 4.64 -15.74 11.47
N GLY A 276 5.68 -14.92 11.62
CA GLY A 276 6.96 -15.37 12.15
C GLY A 276 7.82 -14.20 12.61
N SER A 277 8.82 -14.48 13.45
CA SER A 277 9.73 -13.46 13.97
C SER A 277 11.17 -13.98 13.96
N ILE A 278 12.10 -13.12 13.56
CA ILE A 278 13.54 -13.33 13.69
C ILE A 278 14.03 -12.35 14.76
N PRO A 279 14.69 -12.80 15.84
CA PRO A 279 15.26 -11.92 16.86
C PRO A 279 16.56 -11.27 16.37
N LYS A 280 16.47 -10.59 15.22
CA LYS A 280 17.58 -9.96 14.51
C LYS A 280 17.08 -8.71 13.75
N PRO A 281 17.74 -7.56 13.89
CA PRO A 281 17.46 -6.38 13.09
C PRO A 281 18.05 -6.50 11.67
N LEU A 282 17.74 -5.55 10.80
CA LEU A 282 18.36 -5.50 9.46
C LEU A 282 19.84 -5.08 9.53
N PRO A 283 20.72 -5.66 8.70
CA PRO A 283 22.04 -5.10 8.44
C PRO A 283 21.92 -3.78 7.65
N ALA A 284 23.01 -3.03 7.53
CA ALA A 284 23.06 -1.90 6.62
C ALA A 284 22.89 -2.39 5.17
N LEU A 285 21.98 -1.77 4.42
CA LEU A 285 21.65 -2.14 3.04
C LEU A 285 21.35 -0.87 2.23
N GLY A 286 22.15 -0.59 1.20
CA GLY A 286 22.01 0.61 0.37
C GLY A 286 22.03 0.37 -1.14
N THR A 287 22.17 -0.89 -1.56
CA THR A 287 22.18 -1.28 -2.98
C THR A 287 20.77 -1.34 -3.58
N PRO A 288 20.65 -1.31 -4.92
CA PRO A 288 19.40 -1.64 -5.60
C PRO A 288 18.84 -3.00 -5.15
N ALA A 289 17.52 -3.12 -5.14
CA ALA A 289 16.82 -4.37 -4.87
C ALA A 289 16.05 -4.86 -6.10
N SER A 290 15.55 -6.08 -6.07
CA SER A 290 14.63 -6.62 -7.08
C SER A 290 13.31 -7.05 -6.47
N ILE A 291 12.24 -6.92 -7.24
CA ILE A 291 10.92 -7.49 -6.97
C ILE A 291 10.64 -8.58 -8.01
N GLY A 292 10.34 -9.80 -7.57
CA GLY A 292 9.82 -10.91 -8.38
C GLY A 292 10.79 -11.58 -9.35
N GLY A 293 12.04 -11.11 -9.45
CA GLY A 293 13.05 -11.68 -10.35
C GLY A 293 14.40 -11.90 -9.69
N THR A 294 14.96 -13.10 -9.94
CA THR A 294 16.36 -13.43 -9.69
C THR A 294 16.84 -14.46 -10.71
N VAL A 295 18.13 -14.43 -11.02
CA VAL A 295 18.81 -15.42 -11.88
C VAL A 295 19.31 -16.64 -11.09
N GLU A 296 19.13 -16.66 -9.77
CA GLU A 296 19.63 -17.70 -8.88
C GLU A 296 18.69 -18.92 -8.80
N ALA A 297 19.25 -20.05 -8.34
CA ALA A 297 18.50 -21.28 -8.10
C ALA A 297 17.38 -21.04 -7.06
N GLY A 298 16.17 -21.51 -7.37
CA GLY A 298 14.93 -21.21 -6.62
C GLY A 298 14.03 -20.18 -7.31
N GLY A 299 14.62 -19.32 -8.15
CA GLY A 299 13.90 -18.34 -8.96
C GLY A 299 13.21 -17.23 -8.17
N GLY A 300 12.59 -16.31 -8.89
CA GLY A 300 11.76 -15.25 -8.33
C GLY A 300 10.34 -15.74 -8.06
N PHE A 301 9.59 -14.91 -7.35
CA PHE A 301 8.16 -15.09 -7.13
C PHE A 301 7.40 -15.19 -8.46
N LYS A 302 6.41 -16.08 -8.48
CA LYS A 302 5.51 -16.29 -9.60
C LYS A 302 4.09 -15.99 -9.15
N GLY A 303 3.42 -15.09 -9.85
CA GLY A 303 2.08 -14.65 -9.46
C GLY A 303 1.85 -13.17 -9.75
N GLU A 304 0.69 -12.72 -9.31
CA GLU A 304 0.30 -11.31 -9.41
C GLU A 304 0.78 -10.57 -8.16
N VAL A 305 1.22 -9.33 -8.33
CA VAL A 305 1.73 -8.44 -7.28
C VAL A 305 1.05 -7.09 -7.43
N ASP A 306 0.66 -6.49 -6.31
CA ASP A 306 -0.04 -5.23 -6.26
C ASP A 306 0.34 -4.44 -5.00
N GLU A 307 0.21 -3.11 -5.05
CA GLU A 307 0.43 -2.20 -3.92
C GLU A 307 1.73 -2.44 -3.13
N PHE A 308 2.88 -2.37 -3.81
CA PHE A 308 4.18 -2.54 -3.15
C PHE A 308 4.61 -1.24 -2.46
N GLN A 309 4.86 -1.31 -1.15
CA GLN A 309 5.21 -0.15 -0.33
C GLN A 309 6.44 -0.41 0.54
N ILE A 310 7.25 0.63 0.73
CA ILE A 310 8.34 0.67 1.71
C ILE A 310 8.13 1.89 2.60
N HIS A 311 8.15 1.67 3.92
CA HIS A 311 8.18 2.72 4.93
C HIS A 311 9.52 2.74 5.67
N SER A 312 10.04 3.93 5.96
CA SER A 312 11.20 4.19 6.83
C SER A 312 10.82 4.19 8.32
N ALA A 313 9.93 3.27 8.71
CA ALA A 313 9.45 3.10 10.08
C ALA A 313 9.00 1.67 10.33
N ALA A 314 9.01 1.23 11.59
CA ALA A 314 8.41 -0.02 12.03
C ALA A 314 6.92 0.22 12.28
N LEU A 315 6.06 -0.15 11.31
CA LEU A 315 4.61 0.02 11.45
C LEU A 315 4.06 -0.94 12.51
N SER A 316 3.06 -0.47 13.26
CA SER A 316 2.44 -1.26 14.33
C SER A 316 1.65 -2.45 13.76
N ALA A 317 1.49 -3.52 14.55
CA ALA A 317 0.70 -4.68 14.14
C ALA A 317 -0.75 -4.29 13.75
N GLY A 318 -1.34 -3.31 14.44
CA GLY A 318 -2.66 -2.78 14.10
C GLY A 318 -2.68 -2.05 12.76
N THR A 319 -1.64 -1.27 12.43
CA THR A 319 -1.48 -0.65 11.11
C THR A 319 -1.31 -1.71 10.01
N ILE A 320 -0.50 -2.74 10.22
CA ILE A 320 -0.35 -3.86 9.27
C ILE A 320 -1.67 -4.61 9.09
N GLY A 321 -2.41 -4.82 10.19
CA GLY A 321 -3.75 -5.40 10.17
C GLY A 321 -4.72 -4.57 9.34
N PHE A 322 -4.65 -3.24 9.47
CA PHE A 322 -5.48 -2.30 8.72
C PHE A 322 -5.17 -2.33 7.21
N HIS A 323 -3.89 -2.29 6.82
CA HIS A 323 -3.47 -2.37 5.41
C HIS A 323 -3.86 -3.71 4.75
N ALA A 324 -3.92 -4.79 5.53
CA ALA A 324 -4.31 -6.11 5.04
C ALA A 324 -5.81 -6.29 4.79
N ILE A 325 -6.63 -5.30 5.10
CA ILE A 325 -8.10 -5.35 4.90
C ILE A 325 -8.64 -4.19 4.06
N SER A 326 -7.82 -3.16 3.82
CA SER A 326 -8.11 -1.98 2.99
C SER A 326 -8.06 -2.31 1.50
#